data_AF-A0A7D9L4E4-F1
#
_entry.id   AF-A0A7D9L4E4-F1
#
_cell.length_a   1.000
_cell.length_b   1.000
_cell.length_c   1.000
_cell.angle_alpha   90.00
_cell.angle_beta   90.00
_cell.angle_gamma   90.00
#
_symmetry.space_group_name_H-M   'P 1'
#
loop_
_entity.id
_entity.type
_entity.pdbx_description
1 polymer ?
#
loop_
_entity_poly.entity_id
_entity_poly.type
_entity_poly.pdbx_seq_one_letter_code
_entity_poly.pdbx_strand_id
1 'polypeptide(L)'
;VARTFYKVGRFSDLEYIIKCAMSSAQFSGIKIYQRELDFLGVTACYCNGNLTAAFNVIRVVLLRNADCKHLWNMFARMMVGNGDSKHQKFCLRLLLKNPESFSLQMINGHNALTSGNYRYALGKETTRLKITRILIKVHITSIYLS
;
A
#
# COMPACT_ATOMS: atom_id res chain seq x y z
N VAL A 1 -3.34 -5.81 24.06
CA VAL A 1 -2.43 -4.65 24.28
C VAL A 1 -2.44 -3.67 23.11
N ALA A 2 -2.09 -4.04 21.87
CA ALA A 2 -2.16 -3.11 20.73
C ALA A 2 -3.57 -2.48 20.54
N ARG A 3 -4.64 -3.28 20.68
CA ARG A 3 -6.03 -2.82 20.57
C ARG A 3 -6.44 -1.80 21.66
N THR A 4 -5.83 -1.86 22.85
CA THR A 4 -6.14 -0.90 23.93
C THR A 4 -5.49 0.45 23.65
N PHE A 5 -4.25 0.49 23.17
CA PHE A 5 -3.60 1.73 22.77
C PHE A 5 -4.30 2.44 21.59
N TYR A 6 -4.80 1.66 20.62
CA TYR A 6 -5.63 2.20 19.54
C TYR A 6 -6.90 2.91 20.07
N LYS A 7 -7.58 2.31 21.04
CA LYS A 7 -8.79 2.90 21.66
C LYS A 7 -8.50 4.16 22.48
N VAL A 8 -7.32 4.22 23.09
CA VAL A 8 -6.88 5.35 23.92
C VAL A 8 -6.30 6.50 23.07
N GLY A 9 -6.11 6.29 21.76
CA GLY A 9 -5.59 7.32 20.84
C GLY A 9 -4.10 7.59 20.99
N ARG A 10 -3.36 6.76 21.74
CA ARG A 10 -1.91 6.89 21.93
C ARG A 10 -1.15 6.18 20.81
N PHE A 11 -1.18 6.77 19.62
CA PHE A 11 -0.62 6.16 18.40
C PHE A 11 0.91 6.09 18.40
N SER A 12 1.59 7.03 19.08
CA SER A 12 3.06 7.02 19.23
C SER A 12 3.57 5.82 20.02
N ASP A 13 2.93 5.52 21.16
CA ASP A 13 3.28 4.37 22.00
C ASP A 13 2.92 3.04 21.30
N LEU A 14 1.80 3.03 20.57
CA LEU A 14 1.40 1.88 19.75
C LEU A 14 2.46 1.57 18.69
N GLU A 15 2.94 2.59 17.97
CA GLU A 15 4.00 2.43 16.98
C GLU A 15 5.29 1.91 17.61
N TYR A 16 5.68 2.45 18.78
CA TYR A 16 6.88 2.01 19.49
C TYR A 16 6.80 0.53 19.92
N ILE A 17 5.71 0.12 20.56
CA ILE A 17 5.52 -1.27 21.02
C ILE A 17 5.52 -2.24 19.85
N ILE A 18 4.87 -1.88 18.73
CA ILE A 18 4.85 -2.75 17.55
C ILE A 18 6.25 -2.86 16.93
N LYS A 19 7.03 -1.77 16.87
CA LYS A 19 8.42 -1.84 16.42
C LYS A 19 9.27 -2.75 17.31
N CYS A 20 9.11 -2.68 18.62
CA CYS A 20 9.76 -3.59 19.56
C CYS A 20 9.32 -5.05 19.35
N ALA A 21 8.04 -5.29 19.09
CA ALA A 21 7.54 -6.62 18.78
C ALA A 21 8.10 -7.17 17.46
N MET A 22 8.24 -6.33 16.43
CA MET A 22 8.86 -6.71 15.15
C MET A 22 10.35 -7.03 15.28
N SER A 23 11.08 -6.38 16.19
CA SER A 23 12.51 -6.65 16.43
C SER A 23 12.74 -7.83 17.38
N SER A 24 11.72 -8.30 18.08
CA SER A 24 11.83 -9.36 19.06
C SER A 24 12.01 -10.73 18.39
N ALA A 25 13.05 -11.46 18.78
CA ALA A 25 13.35 -12.80 18.25
C ALA A 25 12.22 -13.81 18.47
N GLN A 26 11.40 -13.61 19.51
CA GLN A 26 10.26 -14.45 19.86
C GLN A 26 9.21 -14.56 18.74
N PHE A 27 9.03 -13.48 17.95
CA PHE A 27 8.03 -13.44 16.88
C PHE A 27 8.62 -13.70 15.49
N SER A 28 9.95 -13.72 15.37
CA SER A 28 10.66 -13.85 14.09
C SER A 28 10.56 -15.27 13.48
N GLY A 29 10.28 -16.29 14.28
CA GLY A 29 10.18 -17.68 13.80
C GLY A 29 8.81 -18.07 13.24
N ILE A 30 7.75 -17.33 13.55
CA ILE A 30 6.37 -17.76 13.31
C ILE A 30 5.71 -16.85 12.26
N LYS A 31 5.50 -17.41 11.05
CA LYS A 31 4.97 -16.67 9.89
C LYS A 31 3.62 -15.97 10.14
N ILE A 32 2.75 -16.56 10.96
CA ILE A 32 1.42 -16.01 11.28
C ILE A 32 1.58 -14.70 12.07
N TYR A 33 2.37 -14.72 13.14
CA TYR A 33 2.62 -13.52 13.95
C TYR A 33 3.40 -12.45 13.17
N GLN A 34 4.33 -12.84 12.30
CA GLN A 34 5.01 -11.88 11.42
C GLN A 34 4.03 -11.15 10.52
N ARG A 35 3.08 -11.87 9.90
CA ARG A 35 2.06 -11.25 9.05
C ARG A 35 1.19 -10.29 9.85
N GLU A 36 0.74 -10.69 11.04
CA GLU A 36 -0.08 -9.81 11.90
C GLU A 36 0.70 -8.57 12.36
N LEU A 37 1.97 -8.73 12.75
CA LEU A 37 2.84 -7.62 13.14
C LEU A 37 3.13 -6.68 11.98
N ASP A 38 3.31 -7.22 10.77
CA ASP A 38 3.48 -6.45 9.55
C ASP A 38 2.23 -5.57 9.29
N PHE A 39 1.02 -6.12 9.40
CA PHE A 39 -0.22 -5.34 9.28
C PHE A 39 -0.35 -4.28 10.37
N LEU A 40 -0.12 -4.68 11.63
CA LEU A 40 -0.21 -3.77 12.77
C LEU A 40 0.81 -2.64 12.65
N GLY A 41 2.04 -2.92 12.19
CA GLY A 41 3.09 -1.94 12.01
C GLY A 41 2.73 -0.87 10.99
N VAL A 42 2.19 -1.27 9.84
CA VAL A 42 1.73 -0.32 8.82
C VAL A 42 0.56 0.53 9.36
N THR A 43 -0.42 -0.09 10.03
CA THR A 43 -1.57 0.65 10.60
C THR A 43 -1.18 1.62 11.70
N ALA A 44 -0.23 1.25 12.57
CA ALA A 44 0.24 2.12 13.64
C ALA A 44 0.96 3.35 13.08
N CYS A 45 1.90 3.18 12.14
CA CYS A 45 2.58 4.30 11.50
C CYS A 45 1.62 5.21 10.72
N TYR A 46 0.62 4.62 10.06
CA TYR A 46 -0.41 5.37 9.33
C TYR A 46 -1.29 6.20 10.30
N CYS A 47 -1.77 5.59 11.38
CA CYS A 47 -2.57 6.28 12.39
C CYS A 47 -1.79 7.36 13.15
N ASN A 48 -0.47 7.19 13.32
CA ASN A 48 0.40 8.21 13.91
C ASN A 48 0.68 9.40 12.96
N GLY A 49 0.16 9.38 11.72
CA GLY A 49 0.37 10.44 10.73
C GLY A 49 1.77 10.46 10.09
N ASN A 50 2.63 9.51 10.45
CA ASN A 50 3.98 9.43 9.90
C ASN A 50 3.99 8.65 8.58
N LEU A 51 3.56 9.32 7.50
CA LEU A 51 3.42 8.71 6.18
C LEU A 51 4.75 8.19 5.61
N THR A 52 5.87 8.84 5.95
CA THR A 52 7.22 8.40 5.53
C THR A 52 7.63 7.09 6.19
N ALA A 53 7.43 6.98 7.51
CA ALA A 53 7.70 5.73 8.24
C ALA A 53 6.76 4.62 7.75
N ALA A 54 5.47 4.95 7.60
CA ALA A 54 4.47 4.01 7.09
C ALA A 54 4.86 3.49 5.70
N PHE A 55 5.32 4.37 4.78
CA PHE A 55 5.76 3.96 3.44
C PHE A 55 6.98 3.02 3.48
N ASN A 56 7.92 3.27 4.38
CA ASN A 56 9.09 2.41 4.54
C ASN A 56 8.71 1.02 5.02
N VAL A 57 7.80 0.92 6.00
CA VAL A 57 7.31 -0.36 6.52
C VAL A 57 6.49 -1.10 5.45
N ILE A 58 5.49 -0.46 4.85
CA ILE A 58 4.58 -1.11 3.89
C ILE A 58 5.31 -1.64 2.66
N ARG A 59 6.37 -0.96 2.20
CA ARG A 59 7.19 -1.43 1.07
C ARG A 59 7.83 -2.78 1.37
N VAL A 60 8.35 -2.98 2.57
CA VAL A 60 8.98 -4.25 2.98
C VAL A 60 7.91 -5.33 3.11
N VAL A 61 6.77 -4.98 3.73
CA VAL A 61 5.64 -5.89 3.94
C VAL A 61 5.02 -6.35 2.62
N LEU A 62 4.83 -5.44 1.65
CA LEU A 62 4.31 -5.74 0.31
C LEU A 62 5.22 -6.67 -0.48
N LEU A 63 6.55 -6.51 -0.37
CA LEU A 63 7.50 -7.41 -1.03
C LEU A 63 7.43 -8.83 -0.46
N ARG A 64 7.09 -8.99 0.81
CA ARG A 64 6.90 -10.30 1.46
C ARG A 64 5.53 -10.91 1.19
N ASN A 65 4.50 -10.08 1.02
CA ASN A 65 3.10 -10.50 0.92
C ASN A 65 2.40 -9.88 -0.30
N ALA A 66 2.99 -10.05 -1.50
CA ALA A 66 2.51 -9.42 -2.73
C ALA A 66 1.09 -9.86 -3.14
N ASP A 67 0.64 -11.03 -2.71
CA ASP A 67 -0.69 -11.56 -3.06
C ASP A 67 -1.82 -10.92 -2.23
N CYS A 68 -1.50 -10.19 -1.16
CA CYS A 68 -2.51 -9.65 -0.28
C CYS A 68 -3.12 -8.35 -0.80
N LYS A 69 -4.37 -8.42 -1.28
CA LYS A 69 -5.14 -7.25 -1.77
C LYS A 69 -5.32 -6.15 -0.71
N HIS A 70 -5.44 -6.51 0.58
CA HIS A 70 -5.61 -5.52 1.65
C HIS A 70 -4.39 -4.61 1.80
N LEU A 71 -3.18 -5.15 1.66
CA LEU A 71 -1.94 -4.35 1.70
C LEU A 71 -1.86 -3.39 0.51
N TRP A 72 -2.23 -3.85 -0.68
CA TRP A 72 -2.30 -2.99 -1.88
C TRP A 72 -3.32 -1.86 -1.73
N ASN A 73 -4.48 -2.13 -1.15
CA ASN A 73 -5.49 -1.11 -0.87
C ASN A 73 -4.99 -0.06 0.12
N MET A 74 -4.33 -0.51 1.19
CA MET A 74 -3.76 0.39 2.19
C MET A 74 -2.64 1.25 1.58
N PHE A 75 -1.78 0.63 0.78
CA PHE A 75 -0.75 1.33 0.03
C PHE A 75 -1.33 2.38 -0.91
N ALA A 76 -2.36 2.06 -1.68
CA ALA A 76 -3.02 3.01 -2.58
C ALA A 76 -3.56 4.24 -1.82
N ARG A 77 -4.13 4.06 -0.62
CA ARG A 77 -4.57 5.21 0.21
C ARG A 77 -3.40 6.07 0.67
N MET A 78 -2.27 5.46 1.03
CA MET A 78 -1.06 6.19 1.44
C MET A 78 -0.44 6.97 0.27
N MET A 79 -0.53 6.43 -0.95
CA MET A 79 -0.06 7.10 -2.16
C MET A 79 -0.80 8.41 -2.42
N VAL A 80 -2.14 8.39 -2.33
CA VAL A 80 -2.99 9.56 -2.56
C VAL A 80 -2.69 10.66 -1.53
N GLY A 81 -2.47 10.28 -0.27
CA GLY A 81 -2.19 11.25 0.79
C GLY A 81 -0.78 11.86 0.76
N ASN A 82 0.22 11.19 0.18
CA ASN A 82 1.62 11.55 0.40
C ASN A 82 2.33 12.21 -0.81
N GLY A 83 1.74 12.29 -2.02
CA GLY A 83 2.24 13.10 -3.15
C GLY A 83 3.68 12.89 -3.65
N ASP A 84 4.50 12.07 -2.99
CA ASP A 84 5.93 11.98 -3.22
C ASP A 84 6.23 11.09 -4.44
N SER A 85 6.94 11.67 -5.41
CA SER A 85 7.43 11.01 -6.63
C SER A 85 8.24 9.73 -6.35
N LYS A 86 8.82 9.58 -5.15
CA LYS A 86 9.55 8.38 -4.73
C LYS A 86 8.67 7.13 -4.78
N HIS A 87 7.39 7.27 -4.44
CA HIS A 87 6.49 6.12 -4.42
C HIS A 87 6.12 5.67 -5.84
N GLN A 88 5.93 6.63 -6.76
CA GLN A 88 5.71 6.33 -8.18
C GLN A 88 6.90 5.55 -8.78
N LYS A 89 8.13 5.98 -8.49
CA LYS A 89 9.35 5.28 -8.91
C LYS A 89 9.48 3.88 -8.28
N PHE A 90 8.99 3.68 -7.05
CA PHE A 90 8.95 2.36 -6.42
C PHE A 90 7.98 1.42 -7.14
N CYS A 91 6.75 1.87 -7.39
CA CYS A 91 5.72 1.08 -8.09
C CYS A 91 6.17 0.68 -9.50
N LEU A 92 6.81 1.59 -10.21
CA LEU A 92 7.28 1.34 -11.57
C LEU A 92 8.38 0.27 -11.59
N ARG A 93 9.37 0.39 -10.67
CA ARG A 93 10.43 -0.61 -10.53
C ARG A 93 9.88 -1.98 -10.16
N LEU A 94 8.84 -2.03 -9.32
CA LEU A 94 8.25 -3.29 -8.90
C LEU A 94 7.42 -3.93 -10.02
N LEU A 95 6.73 -3.15 -10.85
CA LEU A 95 6.03 -3.62 -12.05
C LEU A 95 6.98 -4.18 -13.10
N LEU A 96 8.14 -3.54 -13.32
CA LEU A 96 9.14 -4.07 -14.26
C LEU A 96 9.67 -5.45 -13.84
N LYS A 97 9.70 -5.74 -12.55
CA LYS A 97 10.08 -7.06 -12.01
C LYS A 97 8.94 -8.07 -12.04
N ASN A 98 7.70 -7.61 -11.91
CA ASN A 98 6.50 -8.46 -11.81
C ASN A 98 5.41 -7.96 -12.76
N PRO A 99 5.62 -8.08 -14.09
CA PRO A 99 4.70 -7.51 -15.07
C PRO A 99 3.32 -8.15 -15.02
N GLU A 100 3.18 -9.40 -14.58
CA GLU A 100 1.91 -10.15 -14.52
C GLU A 100 0.99 -9.74 -13.36
N SER A 101 1.50 -8.95 -12.39
CA SER A 101 0.73 -8.58 -11.20
C SER A 101 -0.31 -7.52 -11.52
N PHE A 102 -1.59 -7.92 -11.49
CA PHE A 102 -2.72 -7.03 -11.76
C PHE A 102 -2.78 -5.81 -10.83
N SER A 103 -2.54 -6.00 -9.53
CA SER A 103 -2.53 -4.90 -8.56
C SER A 103 -1.47 -3.84 -8.88
N LEU A 104 -0.30 -4.27 -9.36
CA LEU A 104 0.78 -3.37 -9.76
C LEU A 104 0.47 -2.62 -11.05
N GLN A 105 -0.11 -3.30 -12.05
CA GLN A 105 -0.58 -2.64 -13.27
C GLN A 105 -1.59 -1.53 -12.93
N MET A 106 -2.61 -1.87 -12.15
CA MET A 106 -3.66 -0.93 -11.74
C MET A 106 -3.11 0.29 -10.99
N ILE A 107 -2.21 0.11 -10.02
CA ILE A 107 -1.60 1.22 -9.27
C ILE A 107 -0.71 2.10 -10.17
N ASN A 108 0.09 1.50 -11.05
CA ASN A 108 0.93 2.26 -11.97
C ASN A 108 0.10 3.00 -13.02
N GLY A 109 -1.00 2.40 -13.50
CA GLY A 109 -1.97 3.05 -14.38
C GLY A 109 -2.61 4.27 -13.71
N HIS A 110 -3.04 4.13 -12.45
CA HIS A 110 -3.55 5.26 -11.66
C HIS A 110 -2.49 6.37 -11.51
N ASN A 111 -1.25 6.01 -11.13
CA ASN A 111 -0.17 6.98 -10.98
C ASN A 111 0.17 7.72 -12.31
N ALA A 112 0.14 7.02 -13.45
CA ALA A 112 0.39 7.62 -14.76
C ALA A 112 -0.72 8.59 -15.18
N LEU A 113 -1.98 8.28 -14.83
CA LEU A 113 -3.13 9.16 -15.05
C LEU A 113 -3.01 10.44 -14.21
N THR A 114 -2.73 10.29 -12.91
CA THR A 114 -2.57 11.42 -11.98
C THR A 114 -1.36 12.30 -12.31
N SER A 115 -0.29 11.74 -12.89
CA SER A 115 0.90 12.49 -13.29
C SER A 115 0.83 13.10 -14.70
N GLY A 116 -0.31 13.02 -15.41
CA GLY A 116 -0.49 13.59 -16.75
C GLY A 116 0.31 12.90 -17.87
N ASN A 117 0.98 11.78 -17.60
CA ASN A 117 1.82 11.04 -18.55
C ASN A 117 0.98 10.00 -19.32
N TYR A 118 -0.04 10.47 -20.04
CA TYR A 118 -1.01 9.65 -20.79
C TYR A 118 -0.37 8.70 -21.82
N ARG A 119 0.77 9.07 -22.42
CA ARG A 119 1.39 8.33 -23.54
C ARG A 119 1.97 6.98 -23.13
N TYR A 120 2.36 6.81 -21.86
CA TYR A 120 2.90 5.55 -21.34
C TYR A 120 1.82 4.63 -20.74
N ALA A 121 0.70 5.20 -20.28
CA ALA A 121 -0.43 4.44 -19.73
C ALA A 121 -1.14 3.61 -20.82
N LEU A 122 -1.33 4.19 -22.01
CA LEU A 122 -2.05 3.53 -23.11
C LEU A 122 -1.26 2.39 -23.78
N GLY A 123 0.07 2.49 -23.82
CA GLY A 123 0.91 1.50 -24.52
C GLY A 123 1.03 0.14 -23.82
N LYS A 124 0.89 0.08 -22.48
CA LYS A 124 0.97 -1.18 -21.71
C LYS A 124 -0.39 -1.72 -21.27
N GLU A 125 -1.39 -0.86 -21.09
CA GLU A 125 -2.72 -1.28 -20.63
C GLU A 125 -3.61 -1.78 -21.78
N THR A 126 -3.32 -1.45 -23.04
CA THR A 126 -4.18 -1.80 -24.20
C THR A 126 -4.39 -3.30 -24.39
N THR A 127 -3.47 -4.16 -23.96
CA THR A 127 -3.62 -5.61 -24.07
C THR A 127 -4.62 -6.21 -23.05
N ARG A 128 -5.02 -5.47 -22.00
CA ARG A 128 -6.00 -5.90 -20.96
C ARG A 128 -7.17 -4.94 -20.70
N LEU A 129 -7.23 -3.78 -21.37
CA LEU A 129 -8.16 -2.68 -21.08
C LEU A 129 -9.65 -2.91 -21.40
N LYS A 130 -10.06 -4.03 -22.02
CA LYS A 130 -11.49 -4.24 -22.31
C LYS A 130 -12.34 -4.43 -21.04
N ILE A 131 -11.74 -4.94 -19.95
CA ILE A 131 -12.46 -5.23 -18.69
C ILE A 131 -12.41 -4.04 -17.70
N THR A 132 -11.30 -3.30 -17.67
CA THR A 132 -11.07 -2.19 -16.72
C THR A 132 -11.93 -0.95 -16.99
N ARG A 133 -12.42 -0.77 -18.23
CA ARG A 133 -13.25 0.38 -18.63
C ARG A 133 -14.60 0.44 -17.90
N ILE A 134 -15.13 -0.71 -17.47
CA ILE A 134 -16.37 -0.81 -16.67
C ILE A 134 -16.09 -0.47 -15.20
N LEU A 135 -14.99 -0.98 -14.64
CA LEU A 135 -14.64 -0.78 -13.23
C LEU A 135 -14.16 0.64 -12.92
N ILE A 136 -13.42 1.28 -13.83
CA ILE A 136 -13.02 2.69 -13.68
C ILE A 136 -14.24 3.60 -13.70
N LYS A 137 -15.26 3.31 -14.53
CA LYS A 137 -16.48 4.12 -14.58
C LYS A 137 -17.28 4.02 -13.27
N VAL A 138 -17.36 2.82 -12.67
CA VAL A 138 -18.02 2.59 -11.37
C VAL A 138 -17.24 3.21 -10.20
N HIS A 139 -15.91 3.15 -10.21
CA HIS A 139 -15.11 3.70 -9.11
C HIS A 139 -15.02 5.24 -9.16
N ILE A 140 -14.96 5.84 -10.37
CA ILE A 140 -15.04 7.29 -10.53
C ILE A 140 -16.42 7.81 -10.13
N THR A 141 -17.53 7.14 -10.47
CA THR A 141 -18.85 7.57 -9.99
C THR A 141 -19.00 7.43 -8.47
N SER A 142 -18.41 6.41 -7.84
CA SER A 142 -18.49 6.25 -6.39
C SER A 142 -17.63 7.22 -5.58
N ILE A 143 -16.56 7.79 -6.15
CA ILE A 143 -15.66 8.74 -5.47
C ILE A 143 -16.14 10.20 -5.64
N TYR A 144 -16.84 10.52 -6.72
CA TYR A 144 -17.32 11.88 -7.00
C TYR A 144 -18.78 12.14 -6.60
N LEU A 145 -19.50 11.14 -6.06
CA LEU A 145 -20.90 11.25 -5.58
C LEU A 145 -21.06 11.05 -4.05
N SER A 146 -19.99 11.16 -3.27
CA SER A 146 -20.03 11.22 -1.79
C SER A 146 -19.31 12.46 -1.29
#